data_AF-A0A8H5D2C0-F1
#
_entry.id   AF-A0A8H5D2C0-F1
#
_cell.length_a   1.000
_cell.length_b   1.000
_cell.length_c   1.000
_cell.angle_alpha   90.00
_cell.angle_beta   90.00
_cell.angle_gamma   90.00
#
_symmetry.space_group_name_H-M   'P 1'
#
loop_
_entity.id
_entity.type
_entity.pdbx_description
1 polymer ?
#
loop_
_entity_poly.entity_id
_entity_poly.type
_entity_poly.pdbx_seq_one_letter_code
_entity_poly.pdbx_strand_id
1 'polypeptide(L)'
;MNSNDTDTDTNDLPIAFIRGFVFCSEHGSEFCSKCMMDQRLNNNQNIMGALKKAFPDKKGDFADRPPIATAFSICTRSKTHKSPMFGDFLFECNPHKVPECPACFDWEKIVISQMKLVYSSKNPNAIPVVLSRDDKLGLLASMGVDLPPKTRLPDLDLERRLEKGIDKAQGFEKLIGEGHGNRKAYDPSRLSKWPSSKSLLNGMTTSSLAEALHNAAKGSREPELYKNPFTDTRQSLMGLGNAWDHKPRMSCHIFEDKEEEHGICMRVVDVFMLPNDIPLIVVLYLRGLRSYPPTCSIKWVQDLQETKEIFGMPKIHATEAEQNLLLTILERNSERLSPDYRPKRRSNEKDFTLSFLLPLAPLSQQNIMELSTITGCGMCGDETTSRCSGCLAVEYCGTICQKADWKTHKSMCNSLKSGKNLHLVTMNHRSKPSVDNATITSSLDPAATGTASSTAIPSNIYGSKPFLIKIQRQVTPPGMNVNNLKNNPNSTMMIYDEQRTANFWLINGDDKEAFGTALEETKTGPRGLKVYRWAKRVGDLELSVCIDKGPVRDPQW
;
A
#
# COMPACT_ATOMS: atom_id res chain seq x y z
N MET A 1 12.16 26.47 58.95
CA MET A 1 10.85 27.07 58.60
C MET A 1 11.01 27.62 57.19
N ASN A 2 10.50 27.03 56.12
CA ASN A 2 9.42 26.06 55.97
C ASN A 2 9.84 24.89 55.08
N SER A 3 9.52 23.70 55.58
CA SER A 3 9.35 22.45 54.86
C SER A 3 8.29 22.60 53.77
N ASN A 4 8.61 22.17 52.56
CA ASN A 4 7.60 21.77 51.57
C ASN A 4 7.97 20.37 51.09
N ASP A 5 7.38 19.40 51.79
CA ASP A 5 6.83 18.14 51.29
C ASP A 5 7.55 17.48 50.11
N THR A 6 8.56 16.69 50.46
CA THR A 6 8.84 15.42 49.79
C THR A 6 7.68 14.48 50.09
N ASP A 7 6.71 14.38 49.18
CA ASP A 7 5.72 13.32 49.23
C ASP A 7 6.42 11.99 48.96
N THR A 8 6.43 11.17 50.01
CA THR A 8 7.01 9.85 50.11
C THR A 8 6.21 8.82 49.32
N ASP A 9 6.92 7.98 48.56
CA ASP A 9 6.66 6.55 48.38
C ASP A 9 5.21 6.06 48.51
N THR A 10 4.51 5.97 47.37
CA THR A 10 3.67 4.80 47.10
C THR A 10 4.32 3.98 45.99
N ASN A 11 4.78 2.79 46.37
CA ASN A 11 5.24 1.70 45.50
C ASN A 11 4.06 1.08 44.70
N ASP A 12 3.19 1.90 44.13
CA ASP A 12 2.14 1.42 43.25
C ASP A 12 2.72 1.27 41.84
N LEU A 13 2.79 0.03 41.36
CA LEU A 13 3.13 -0.25 39.97
C LEU A 13 2.21 0.61 39.08
N PRO A 14 2.76 1.43 38.16
CA PRO A 14 1.98 2.35 37.35
C PRO A 14 1.11 1.56 36.37
N ILE A 15 -0.10 1.18 36.81
CA ILE A 15 -1.05 0.36 36.07
C ILE A 15 -2.28 1.18 35.62
N ALA A 16 -2.76 0.90 34.41
CA ALA A 16 -3.99 1.44 33.86
C ALA A 16 -5.05 0.34 33.80
N PHE A 17 -6.19 0.57 34.44
CA PHE A 17 -7.35 -0.31 34.36
C PHE A 17 -8.27 0.15 33.24
N ILE A 18 -8.54 -0.75 32.28
CA ILE A 18 -9.50 -0.51 31.19
C ILE A 18 -10.37 -1.75 31.07
N ARG A 19 -11.64 -1.62 31.42
CA ARG A 19 -12.67 -2.66 31.30
C ARG A 19 -12.26 -4.02 31.86
N GLY A 20 -11.71 -4.01 33.07
CA GLY A 20 -11.26 -5.21 33.79
C GLY A 20 -9.88 -5.74 33.37
N PHE A 21 -9.24 -5.16 32.36
CA PHE A 21 -7.85 -5.47 32.00
C PHE A 21 -6.89 -4.44 32.58
N VAL A 22 -5.67 -4.90 32.85
CA VAL A 22 -4.56 -4.14 33.40
C VAL A 22 -3.50 -3.95 32.34
N PHE A 23 -3.05 -2.71 32.18
CA PHE A 23 -2.02 -2.28 31.23
C PHE A 23 -0.96 -1.44 31.93
N CYS A 24 0.19 -1.26 31.30
CA CYS A 24 1.16 -0.24 31.71
C CYS A 24 0.51 1.15 31.60
N SER A 25 0.56 1.97 32.66
CA SER A 25 -0.10 3.27 32.66
C SER A 25 0.61 4.33 31.79
N GLU A 26 1.88 4.11 31.49
CA GLU A 26 2.69 4.97 30.61
C GLU A 26 2.56 4.54 29.14
N HIS A 27 2.65 3.24 28.87
CA HIS A 27 2.78 2.71 27.51
C HIS A 27 1.51 2.04 26.96
N GLY A 28 0.53 1.74 27.81
CA GLY A 28 -0.73 1.11 27.38
C GLY A 28 -0.58 -0.32 26.89
N SER A 29 0.53 -0.98 27.22
CA SER A 29 0.81 -2.37 26.84
C SER A 29 0.59 -3.32 28.01
N GLU A 30 0.01 -4.48 27.72
CA GLU A 30 -0.20 -5.57 28.67
C GLU A 30 1.13 -6.22 29.09
N PHE A 31 2.05 -6.39 28.13
CA PHE A 31 3.46 -6.64 28.40
C PHE A 31 4.25 -5.40 28.01
N CYS A 32 5.06 -4.87 28.94
CA CYS A 32 5.87 -3.69 28.73
C CYS A 32 7.31 -3.97 29.16
N SER A 33 8.23 -4.02 28.19
CA SER A 33 9.66 -4.20 28.46
C SER A 33 10.32 -2.95 29.09
N LYS A 34 9.78 -1.74 28.82
CA LYS A 34 10.28 -0.48 29.41
C LYS A 34 10.03 -0.43 30.93
N CYS A 35 8.85 -0.83 31.36
CA CYS A 35 8.46 -0.86 32.78
C CYS A 35 8.64 -2.23 33.44
N MET A 36 9.20 -3.21 32.71
CA MET A 36 9.43 -4.59 33.19
C MET A 36 8.19 -5.25 33.78
N MET A 37 7.05 -5.13 33.08
CA MET A 37 5.76 -5.62 33.56
C MET A 37 5.09 -6.56 32.56
N ASP A 38 4.49 -7.64 33.04
CA ASP A 38 3.67 -8.57 32.25
C ASP A 38 2.35 -8.87 32.96
N GLN A 39 1.26 -8.32 32.43
CA GLN A 39 -0.09 -8.47 32.99
C GLN A 39 -0.92 -9.55 32.29
N ARG A 40 -0.34 -10.32 31.35
CA ARG A 40 -1.09 -11.35 30.60
C ARG A 40 -1.74 -12.37 31.50
N LEU A 41 -1.02 -12.88 32.50
CA LEU A 41 -1.55 -13.86 33.45
C LEU A 41 -2.73 -13.31 34.25
N ASN A 42 -2.61 -12.07 34.72
CA ASN A 42 -3.67 -11.41 35.49
C ASN A 42 -4.91 -11.19 34.61
N ASN A 43 -4.71 -10.64 33.41
CA ASN A 43 -5.80 -10.38 32.47
C ASN A 43 -6.45 -11.67 31.96
N ASN A 44 -5.67 -12.75 31.79
CA ASN A 44 -6.19 -14.04 31.37
C ASN A 44 -7.25 -14.57 32.34
N GLN A 45 -7.13 -14.30 33.65
CA GLN A 45 -8.14 -14.69 34.65
C GLN A 45 -9.55 -14.21 34.27
N ASN A 46 -9.66 -13.02 33.70
CA ASN A 46 -10.94 -12.45 33.27
C ASN A 46 -11.55 -13.13 32.04
N ILE A 47 -10.72 -13.79 31.21
CA ILE A 47 -11.14 -14.38 29.92
C ILE A 47 -10.84 -15.88 29.79
N MET A 48 -10.43 -16.55 30.88
CA MET A 48 -10.01 -17.97 30.85
C MET A 48 -11.08 -18.90 30.28
N GLY A 49 -12.35 -18.67 30.61
CA GLY A 49 -13.46 -19.50 30.12
C GLY A 49 -13.60 -19.41 28.60
N ALA A 50 -13.51 -18.21 28.05
CA ALA A 50 -13.59 -17.97 26.62
C ALA A 50 -12.35 -18.50 25.88
N LEU A 51 -11.15 -18.35 26.46
CA LEU A 51 -9.90 -18.90 25.93
C LEU A 51 -9.96 -20.43 25.82
N LYS A 52 -10.35 -21.12 26.90
CA LYS A 52 -10.49 -22.59 26.91
C LYS A 52 -11.56 -23.07 25.92
N LYS A 53 -12.65 -22.32 25.76
CA LYS A 53 -13.69 -22.63 24.77
C LYS A 53 -13.20 -22.45 23.33
N ALA A 54 -12.42 -21.41 23.06
CA ALA A 54 -11.90 -21.11 21.73
C ALA A 54 -10.72 -22.00 21.32
N PHE A 55 -9.94 -22.48 22.29
CA PHE A 55 -8.73 -23.30 22.07
C PHE A 55 -8.73 -24.53 23.00
N PRO A 56 -9.61 -25.52 22.76
CA PRO A 56 -9.78 -26.67 23.67
C PRO A 56 -8.52 -27.53 23.79
N ASP A 57 -7.67 -27.55 22.75
CA ASP A 57 -6.46 -28.37 22.71
C ASP A 57 -5.26 -27.72 23.41
N LYS A 58 -5.32 -26.42 23.70
CA LYS A 58 -4.23 -25.71 24.39
C LYS A 58 -4.34 -25.94 25.90
N LYS A 59 -3.34 -26.59 26.47
CA LYS A 59 -3.20 -26.75 27.92
C LYS A 59 -2.36 -25.60 28.48
N GLY A 60 -2.76 -25.05 29.64
CA GLY A 60 -2.02 -24.01 30.35
C GLY A 60 -2.84 -22.78 30.70
N ASP A 61 -2.15 -21.76 31.18
CA ASP A 61 -2.66 -20.46 31.60
C ASP A 61 -2.68 -19.41 30.47
N PHE A 62 -2.31 -19.81 29.26
CA PHE A 62 -2.20 -18.95 28.08
C PHE A 62 -1.21 -17.79 28.27
N ALA A 63 -0.20 -17.91 29.14
CA ALA A 63 0.83 -16.87 29.32
C ALA A 63 1.67 -16.59 28.06
N ASP A 64 1.75 -17.57 27.16
CA ASP A 64 2.51 -17.51 25.91
C ASP A 64 1.78 -16.79 24.76
N ARG A 65 0.52 -16.38 24.96
CA ARG A 65 -0.23 -15.66 23.93
C ARG A 65 0.37 -14.29 23.62
N PRO A 66 0.07 -13.73 22.43
CA PRO A 66 0.39 -12.34 22.13
C PRO A 66 -0.22 -11.38 23.17
N PRO A 67 0.56 -10.41 23.69
CA PRO A 67 0.04 -9.37 24.57
C PRO A 67 -0.72 -8.32 23.76
N ILE A 68 -1.66 -7.64 24.42
CA ILE A 68 -2.26 -6.42 23.88
C ILE A 68 -1.26 -5.28 24.01
N ALA A 69 -0.62 -4.91 22.91
CA ALA A 69 0.41 -3.87 22.89
C ALA A 69 -0.13 -2.43 22.75
N THR A 70 -1.34 -2.27 22.22
CA THR A 70 -1.82 -1.02 21.64
C THR A 70 -3.09 -0.47 22.31
N ALA A 71 -3.33 -0.74 23.60
CA ALA A 71 -4.58 -0.31 24.24
C ALA A 71 -4.81 1.21 24.11
N PHE A 72 -3.75 2.02 24.25
CA PHE A 72 -3.81 3.48 24.10
C PHE A 72 -3.95 3.97 22.65
N SER A 73 -3.78 3.11 21.64
CA SER A 73 -4.09 3.49 20.25
C SER A 73 -5.60 3.68 20.03
N ILE A 74 -6.42 2.97 20.82
CA ILE A 74 -7.88 2.97 20.71
C ILE A 74 -8.57 3.73 21.84
N CYS A 75 -7.82 4.29 22.79
CA CYS A 75 -8.38 5.05 23.90
C CYS A 75 -7.51 6.22 24.36
N THR A 76 -8.12 7.14 25.09
CA THR A 76 -7.43 8.25 25.76
C THR A 76 -7.95 8.39 27.18
N ARG A 77 -7.12 8.90 28.09
CA ARG A 77 -7.55 9.24 29.45
C ARG A 77 -8.68 10.27 29.38
N SER A 78 -9.80 9.96 30.05
CA SER A 78 -10.93 10.87 30.16
C SER A 78 -10.55 12.06 31.03
N LYS A 79 -10.94 13.25 30.58
CA LYS A 79 -10.79 14.48 31.37
C LYS A 79 -11.96 14.73 32.32
N THR A 80 -13.09 14.05 32.10
CA THR A 80 -14.37 14.33 32.75
C THR A 80 -14.89 13.18 33.59
N HIS A 81 -14.42 11.95 33.34
CA HIS A 81 -14.90 10.74 34.01
C HIS A 81 -13.80 10.11 34.88
N LYS A 82 -14.12 9.85 36.15
CA LYS A 82 -13.25 9.16 37.11
C LYS A 82 -13.86 7.84 37.54
N SER A 83 -13.02 6.88 37.87
CA SER A 83 -13.37 5.57 38.40
C SER A 83 -14.05 5.74 39.76
N PRO A 84 -15.28 5.23 39.94
CA PRO A 84 -15.94 5.26 41.23
C PRO A 84 -15.27 4.34 42.27
N MET A 85 -14.42 3.40 41.82
CA MET A 85 -13.82 2.38 42.68
C MET A 85 -12.42 2.75 43.16
N PHE A 86 -11.65 3.48 42.34
CA PHE A 86 -10.24 3.80 42.61
C PHE A 86 -9.95 5.32 42.66
N GLY A 87 -10.91 6.19 42.31
CA GLY A 87 -10.71 7.65 42.25
C GLY A 87 -9.87 8.14 41.07
N ASP A 88 -9.26 7.22 40.31
CA ASP A 88 -8.43 7.47 39.12
C ASP A 88 -9.24 7.84 37.86
N PHE A 89 -8.56 8.23 36.78
CA PHE A 89 -9.18 8.56 35.50
C PHE A 89 -9.71 7.31 34.77
N LEU A 90 -10.88 7.41 34.12
CA LEU A 90 -11.37 6.37 33.19
C LEU A 90 -10.76 6.56 31.79
N PHE A 91 -10.85 5.53 30.94
CA PHE A 91 -10.44 5.60 29.54
C PHE A 91 -11.64 5.68 28.60
N GLU A 92 -11.62 6.66 27.70
CA GLU A 92 -12.60 6.85 26.63
C GLU A 92 -12.07 6.29 25.32
N CYS A 93 -12.90 5.55 24.58
CA CYS A 93 -12.48 5.08 23.27
C CYS A 93 -12.38 6.24 22.26
N ASN A 94 -11.38 6.17 21.38
CA ASN A 94 -11.16 7.19 20.35
C ASN A 94 -12.35 7.37 19.39
N PRO A 95 -13.01 6.30 18.90
CA PRO A 95 -14.10 6.42 17.92
C PRO A 95 -15.40 6.99 18.51
N HIS A 96 -15.83 6.49 19.67
CA HIS A 96 -17.14 6.84 20.23
C HIS A 96 -17.08 7.90 21.33
N LYS A 97 -15.89 8.18 21.87
CA LYS A 97 -15.69 9.05 23.05
C LYS A 97 -16.54 8.60 24.26
N VAL A 98 -16.77 7.29 24.35
CA VAL A 98 -17.51 6.65 25.44
C VAL A 98 -16.50 6.06 26.43
N PRO A 99 -16.60 6.38 27.74
CA PRO A 99 -15.76 5.76 28.76
C PRO A 99 -16.11 4.27 28.87
N GLU A 100 -15.09 3.43 29.03
CA GLU A 100 -15.28 1.98 29.23
C GLU A 100 -16.12 1.31 28.11
N CYS A 101 -15.95 1.79 26.87
CA CYS A 101 -16.80 1.42 25.73
C CYS A 101 -16.84 -0.12 25.49
N PRO A 102 -18.02 -0.75 25.54
CA PRO A 102 -18.15 -2.20 25.38
C PRO A 102 -17.77 -2.72 24.00
N ALA A 103 -17.97 -1.91 22.96
CA ALA A 103 -17.65 -2.31 21.60
C ALA A 103 -16.15 -2.19 21.29
N CYS A 104 -15.47 -1.19 21.85
CA CYS A 104 -14.05 -0.94 21.56
C CYS A 104 -13.11 -1.71 22.49
N PHE A 105 -13.51 -1.96 23.74
CA PHE A 105 -12.69 -2.63 24.76
C PHE A 105 -13.14 -4.07 24.98
N ASP A 106 -13.63 -4.74 23.92
CA ASP A 106 -13.93 -6.16 23.94
C ASP A 106 -12.62 -6.97 23.89
N TRP A 107 -11.90 -6.97 25.02
CA TRP A 107 -10.58 -7.59 25.13
C TRP A 107 -10.63 -9.10 24.90
N GLU A 108 -11.71 -9.76 25.31
CA GLU A 108 -11.94 -11.18 25.02
C GLU A 108 -11.90 -11.43 23.51
N LYS A 109 -12.72 -10.69 22.75
CA LYS A 109 -12.76 -10.82 21.29
C LYS A 109 -11.43 -10.45 20.64
N ILE A 110 -10.76 -9.39 21.11
CA ILE A 110 -9.45 -8.95 20.58
C ILE A 110 -8.41 -10.06 20.79
N VAL A 111 -8.27 -10.57 22.00
CA VAL A 111 -7.31 -11.63 22.34
C VAL A 111 -7.59 -12.90 21.55
N ILE A 112 -8.85 -13.37 21.52
CA ILE A 112 -9.20 -14.59 20.79
C ILE A 112 -8.93 -14.42 19.29
N SER A 113 -9.22 -13.25 18.72
CA SER A 113 -8.97 -12.98 17.30
C SER A 113 -7.47 -12.97 17.00
N GLN A 114 -6.66 -12.30 17.81
CA GLN A 114 -5.19 -12.32 17.68
C GLN A 114 -4.62 -13.73 17.80
N MET A 115 -5.08 -14.50 18.78
CA MET A 115 -4.64 -15.89 18.93
C MET A 115 -5.04 -16.74 17.73
N LYS A 116 -6.27 -16.63 17.22
CA LYS A 116 -6.70 -17.38 16.03
C LYS A 116 -5.81 -17.10 14.82
N LEU A 117 -5.40 -15.84 14.63
CA LEU A 117 -4.46 -15.47 13.57
C LEU A 117 -3.11 -16.18 13.73
N VAL A 118 -2.55 -16.21 14.94
CA VAL A 118 -1.32 -16.95 15.24
C VAL A 118 -1.48 -18.45 14.96
N TYR A 119 -2.58 -19.06 15.42
CA TYR A 119 -2.82 -20.50 15.20
C TYR A 119 -3.10 -20.87 13.74
N SER A 120 -3.62 -19.94 12.93
CA SER A 120 -3.78 -20.15 11.49
C SER A 120 -2.48 -20.00 10.69
N SER A 121 -1.44 -19.41 11.29
CA SER A 121 -0.13 -19.24 10.63
C SER A 121 0.58 -20.57 10.43
N LYS A 122 1.25 -20.74 9.28
CA LYS A 122 2.17 -21.87 9.02
C LYS A 122 3.35 -21.91 10.00
N ASN A 123 3.62 -20.81 10.68
CA ASN A 123 4.61 -20.71 11.75
C ASN A 123 3.90 -20.20 13.02
N PRO A 124 3.57 -21.08 14.00
CA PRO A 124 2.86 -20.69 15.21
C PRO A 124 3.66 -19.76 16.13
N ASN A 125 4.98 -19.64 15.88
CA ASN A 125 5.86 -18.74 16.61
C ASN A 125 6.06 -17.38 15.90
N ALA A 126 5.50 -17.20 14.70
CA ALA A 126 5.55 -15.93 13.99
C ALA A 126 4.50 -14.95 14.54
N ILE A 127 4.90 -13.69 14.68
CA ILE A 127 4.00 -12.59 15.05
C ILE A 127 3.27 -12.13 13.77
N PRO A 128 1.96 -12.37 13.62
CA PRO A 128 1.24 -12.09 12.37
C PRO A 128 1.10 -10.58 12.14
N VAL A 129 1.21 -10.15 10.89
CA VAL A 129 0.86 -8.77 10.51
C VAL A 129 -0.65 -8.60 10.58
N VAL A 130 -1.10 -7.63 11.39
CA VAL A 130 -2.52 -7.26 11.49
C VAL A 130 -2.64 -5.83 11.02
N LEU A 131 -3.06 -5.64 9.77
CA LEU A 131 -3.27 -4.32 9.18
C LEU A 131 -4.66 -3.81 9.53
N SER A 132 -4.73 -2.60 10.09
CA SER A 132 -5.99 -1.86 10.21
C SER A 132 -6.51 -1.45 8.83
N ARG A 133 -7.77 -0.99 8.79
CA ARG A 133 -8.35 -0.44 7.56
C ARG A 133 -7.53 0.74 7.02
N ASP A 134 -7.08 1.62 7.91
CA ASP A 134 -6.31 2.80 7.56
C ASP A 134 -4.92 2.41 7.05
N ASP A 135 -4.30 1.37 7.62
CA ASP A 135 -3.04 0.81 7.10
C ASP A 135 -3.22 0.27 5.67
N LYS A 136 -4.27 -0.53 5.43
CA LYS A 136 -4.56 -1.08 4.10
C LYS A 136 -4.76 0.04 3.06
N LEU A 137 -5.53 1.08 3.40
CA LEU A 137 -5.75 2.23 2.53
C LEU A 137 -4.47 3.05 2.31
N GLY A 138 -3.69 3.28 3.37
CA GLY A 138 -2.42 3.99 3.30
C GLY A 138 -1.38 3.27 2.44
N LEU A 139 -1.27 1.94 2.57
CA LEU A 139 -0.39 1.12 1.74
C LEU A 139 -0.83 1.12 0.28
N LEU A 140 -2.12 0.93 0.00
CA LEU A 140 -2.66 1.05 -1.37
C LEU A 140 -2.36 2.42 -1.99
N ALA A 141 -2.63 3.49 -1.26
CA ALA A 141 -2.32 4.85 -1.70
C ALA A 141 -0.82 5.04 -1.97
N SER A 142 0.05 4.45 -1.14
CA SER A 142 1.51 4.52 -1.35
C SER A 142 1.96 3.85 -2.66
N MET A 143 1.22 2.84 -3.13
CA MET A 143 1.42 2.17 -4.43
C MET A 143 0.77 2.91 -5.61
N GLY A 144 0.12 4.04 -5.36
CA GLY A 144 -0.62 4.84 -6.36
C GLY A 144 -2.10 4.48 -6.50
N VAL A 145 -2.62 3.54 -5.70
CA VAL A 145 -4.03 3.13 -5.70
C VAL A 145 -4.82 4.00 -4.71
N ASP A 146 -5.25 5.18 -5.16
CA ASP A 146 -6.00 6.13 -4.33
C ASP A 146 -7.50 5.78 -4.29
N LEU A 147 -7.93 5.17 -3.18
CA LEU A 147 -9.34 4.91 -2.89
C LEU A 147 -9.93 6.03 -2.02
N PRO A 148 -11.24 6.35 -2.14
CA PRO A 148 -11.86 7.36 -1.30
C PRO A 148 -11.61 7.08 0.19
N PRO A 149 -11.10 8.04 1.01
CA PRO A 149 -10.76 7.79 2.41
C PRO A 149 -11.95 7.31 3.27
N LYS A 150 -13.17 7.65 2.85
CA LYS A 150 -14.43 7.24 3.50
C LYS A 150 -15.11 6.09 2.78
N THR A 151 -14.39 5.37 1.93
CA THR A 151 -14.89 4.17 1.28
C THR A 151 -15.47 3.21 2.31
N ARG A 152 -16.58 2.58 1.96
CA ARG A 152 -17.26 1.54 2.73
C ARG A 152 -17.04 0.16 2.11
N LEU A 153 -16.04 0.01 1.23
CA LEU A 153 -15.61 -1.28 0.71
C LEU A 153 -15.31 -2.25 1.87
N PRO A 154 -15.71 -3.53 1.79
CA PRO A 154 -15.36 -4.53 2.79
C PRO A 154 -13.83 -4.60 3.04
N ASP A 155 -13.42 -4.86 4.28
CA ASP A 155 -11.98 -4.96 4.62
C ASP A 155 -11.27 -6.08 3.84
N LEU A 156 -11.99 -7.15 3.51
CA LEU A 156 -11.50 -8.25 2.67
C LEU A 156 -11.25 -7.80 1.22
N ASP A 157 -12.00 -6.81 0.72
CA ASP A 157 -11.79 -6.27 -0.63
C ASP A 157 -10.55 -5.40 -0.68
N LEU A 158 -10.32 -4.59 0.37
CA LEU A 158 -9.09 -3.80 0.50
C LEU A 158 -7.87 -4.72 0.59
N GLU A 159 -7.96 -5.80 1.36
CA GLU A 159 -6.91 -6.81 1.50
C GLU A 159 -6.60 -7.48 0.16
N ARG A 160 -7.62 -7.97 -0.55
CA ARG A 160 -7.44 -8.54 -1.89
C ARG A 160 -6.84 -7.56 -2.89
N ARG A 161 -7.17 -6.27 -2.82
CA ARG A 161 -6.56 -5.23 -3.67
C ARG A 161 -5.09 -5.02 -3.32
N LEU A 162 -4.74 -4.95 -2.04
CA LEU A 162 -3.36 -4.78 -1.60
C LEU A 162 -2.51 -5.97 -2.04
N GLU A 163 -3.00 -7.19 -1.82
CA GLU A 163 -2.38 -8.42 -2.27
C GLU A 163 -2.13 -8.48 -3.78
N LYS A 164 -3.14 -8.14 -4.59
CA LYS A 164 -2.99 -8.05 -6.05
C LYS A 164 -2.02 -6.95 -6.46
N GLY A 165 -2.02 -5.83 -5.76
CA GLY A 165 -1.06 -4.74 -5.96
C GLY A 165 0.37 -5.22 -5.74
N ILE A 166 0.62 -5.94 -4.65
CA ILE A 166 1.94 -6.53 -4.36
C ILE A 166 2.36 -7.49 -5.49
N ASP A 167 1.47 -8.38 -5.93
CA ASP A 167 1.77 -9.35 -6.99
C ASP A 167 2.12 -8.67 -8.32
N LYS A 168 1.36 -7.65 -8.69
CA LYS A 168 1.60 -6.83 -9.89
C LYS A 168 2.90 -6.05 -9.77
N ALA A 169 3.21 -5.49 -8.61
CA ALA A 169 4.47 -4.79 -8.35
C ALA A 169 5.69 -5.72 -8.41
N GLN A 170 5.54 -6.98 -8.00
CA GLN A 170 6.58 -8.01 -8.12
C GLN A 170 6.65 -8.66 -9.50
N GLY A 171 5.71 -8.37 -10.41
CA GLY A 171 5.58 -9.07 -11.69
C GLY A 171 5.37 -10.58 -11.52
N PHE A 172 4.76 -11.01 -10.40
CA PHE A 172 4.79 -12.39 -9.93
C PHE A 172 4.22 -13.39 -10.95
N GLU A 173 3.06 -13.09 -11.54
CA GLU A 173 2.39 -13.97 -12.52
C GLU A 173 3.30 -14.26 -13.73
N LYS A 174 4.01 -13.23 -14.21
CA LYS A 174 4.89 -13.34 -15.38
C LYS A 174 6.22 -14.01 -15.06
N LEU A 175 6.80 -13.71 -13.91
CA LEU A 175 8.12 -14.24 -13.54
C LEU A 175 8.06 -15.67 -13.04
N ILE A 176 6.98 -16.02 -12.35
CA ILE A 176 6.83 -17.29 -11.64
C ILE A 176 5.52 -17.99 -12.00
N GLY A 177 4.42 -17.26 -12.21
CA GLY A 177 3.07 -17.84 -12.37
C GLY A 177 2.83 -18.69 -13.63
N GLU A 178 3.35 -18.31 -14.79
CA GLU A 178 3.01 -18.93 -16.10
C GLU A 178 3.58 -20.35 -16.33
N GLY A 179 4.46 -20.86 -15.46
CA GLY A 179 5.11 -22.18 -15.63
C GLY A 179 4.67 -23.28 -14.66
N HIS A 180 3.78 -22.99 -13.71
CA HIS A 180 3.46 -23.89 -12.59
C HIS A 180 2.04 -24.43 -12.61
N GLY A 181 1.59 -24.92 -13.78
CA GLY A 181 0.31 -25.60 -13.97
C GLY A 181 -0.09 -26.44 -12.75
N ASN A 182 -1.13 -26.02 -12.04
CA ASN A 182 -1.68 -26.64 -10.82
C ASN A 182 -0.70 -26.96 -9.66
N ARG A 183 0.61 -26.66 -9.74
CA ARG A 183 1.56 -26.84 -8.63
C ARG A 183 1.62 -25.54 -7.84
N LYS A 184 0.82 -25.47 -6.77
CA LYS A 184 0.72 -24.33 -5.84
C LYS A 184 2.03 -23.90 -5.16
N ALA A 185 3.15 -24.58 -5.38
CA ALA A 185 4.36 -24.40 -4.61
C ALA A 185 5.62 -24.34 -5.50
N TYR A 186 6.33 -23.22 -5.40
CA TYR A 186 7.53 -22.84 -6.12
C TYR A 186 8.79 -23.35 -5.42
N ASP A 187 9.69 -24.01 -6.14
CA ASP A 187 10.96 -24.50 -5.62
C ASP A 187 12.13 -23.72 -6.24
N PRO A 188 12.73 -22.76 -5.51
CA PRO A 188 13.83 -21.94 -6.01
C PRO A 188 15.09 -22.73 -6.37
N SER A 189 15.28 -23.93 -5.80
CA SER A 189 16.50 -24.73 -6.03
C SER A 189 16.69 -25.17 -7.48
N ARG A 190 15.63 -25.08 -8.29
CA ARG A 190 15.63 -25.37 -9.73
C ARG A 190 16.25 -24.27 -10.58
N LEU A 191 16.44 -23.08 -10.02
CA LEU A 191 17.09 -21.96 -10.70
C LEU A 191 18.60 -22.01 -10.56
N SER A 192 19.30 -21.37 -11.50
CA SER A 192 20.72 -21.06 -11.34
C SER A 192 20.93 -20.06 -10.21
N LYS A 193 22.01 -20.23 -9.44
CA LYS A 193 22.45 -19.24 -8.44
C LYS A 193 22.79 -17.90 -9.10
N TRP A 194 22.62 -16.82 -8.34
CA TRP A 194 23.01 -15.49 -8.77
C TRP A 194 24.53 -15.43 -9.02
N PRO A 195 25.00 -15.03 -10.21
CA PRO A 195 26.42 -15.01 -10.52
C PRO A 195 27.17 -13.96 -9.69
N SER A 196 28.35 -14.30 -9.16
CA SER A 196 29.19 -13.35 -8.41
C SER A 196 29.69 -12.17 -9.24
N SER A 197 29.64 -12.28 -10.57
CA SER A 197 30.00 -11.19 -11.50
C SER A 197 28.88 -10.17 -11.72
N LYS A 198 27.65 -10.44 -11.24
CA LYS A 198 26.50 -9.55 -11.43
C LYS A 198 26.17 -8.83 -10.12
N SER A 199 25.97 -7.51 -10.21
CA SER A 199 25.51 -6.71 -9.07
C SER A 199 24.06 -7.04 -8.73
N LEU A 200 23.83 -7.50 -7.50
CA LEU A 200 22.50 -7.70 -6.96
C LEU A 200 21.74 -6.38 -6.83
N LEU A 201 22.42 -5.29 -6.45
CA LEU A 201 21.81 -3.96 -6.41
C LEU A 201 21.22 -3.55 -7.77
N ASN A 202 21.96 -3.77 -8.86
CA ASN A 202 21.47 -3.46 -10.20
C ASN A 202 20.26 -4.34 -10.57
N GLY A 203 20.27 -5.62 -10.20
CA GLY A 203 19.13 -6.52 -10.41
C GLY A 203 17.89 -6.15 -9.58
N MET A 204 18.08 -5.57 -8.39
CA MET A 204 17.00 -5.07 -7.53
C MET A 204 16.46 -3.71 -7.97
N THR A 205 17.21 -2.98 -8.80
CA THR A 205 16.82 -1.65 -9.25
C THR A 205 15.79 -1.76 -10.36
N THR A 206 14.56 -1.33 -10.08
CA THR A 206 13.51 -1.21 -11.10
C THR A 206 13.15 0.26 -11.27
N SER A 207 13.16 0.74 -12.51
CA SER A 207 12.69 2.08 -12.85
C SER A 207 11.60 2.01 -13.91
N SER A 208 10.79 3.08 -13.96
CA SER A 208 9.89 3.38 -15.08
C SER A 208 10.28 4.70 -15.72
N LEU A 209 9.92 4.92 -17.00
CA LEU A 209 10.18 6.23 -17.61
C LEU A 209 9.43 7.36 -16.89
N ALA A 210 8.23 7.08 -16.37
CA ALA A 210 7.47 8.06 -15.59
C ALA A 210 8.23 8.51 -14.34
N GLU A 211 8.85 7.57 -13.62
CA GLU A 211 9.70 7.85 -12.45
C GLU A 211 10.97 8.61 -12.85
N ALA A 212 11.63 8.20 -13.94
CA ALA A 212 12.81 8.91 -14.47
C ALA A 212 12.50 10.37 -14.85
N LEU A 213 11.35 10.62 -15.49
CA LEU A 213 10.89 11.96 -15.85
C LEU A 213 10.47 12.78 -14.62
N HIS A 214 9.85 12.16 -13.62
CA HIS A 214 9.50 12.82 -12.36
C HIS A 214 10.74 13.27 -11.60
N ASN A 215 11.75 12.40 -11.48
CA ASN A 215 13.02 12.70 -10.80
C ASN A 215 13.81 13.78 -11.56
N ALA A 216 13.84 13.72 -12.90
CA ALA A 216 14.44 14.77 -13.72
C ALA A 216 13.78 16.14 -13.50
N ALA A 217 12.44 16.17 -13.32
CA ALA A 217 11.70 17.41 -13.04
C ALA A 217 11.93 17.95 -11.61
N LYS A 218 12.14 17.08 -10.63
CA LYS A 218 12.47 17.47 -9.24
C LYS A 218 13.93 17.93 -9.06
N GLY A 219 14.81 17.67 -10.03
CA GLY A 219 16.25 17.98 -9.91
C GLY A 219 16.99 17.10 -8.90
N SER A 220 16.34 16.09 -8.31
CA SER A 220 16.92 15.09 -7.43
C SER A 220 16.59 13.69 -7.95
N ARG A 221 17.59 12.80 -7.95
CA ARG A 221 17.41 11.38 -8.25
C ARG A 221 17.09 10.55 -7.02
N GLU A 222 17.27 11.12 -5.82
CA GLU A 222 17.08 10.40 -4.57
C GLU A 222 15.65 10.60 -4.04
N PRO A 223 14.92 9.51 -3.74
CA PRO A 223 13.63 9.62 -3.09
C PRO A 223 13.78 10.19 -1.69
N GLU A 224 12.81 10.99 -1.26
CA GLU A 224 12.70 11.40 0.15
C GLU A 224 12.39 10.17 1.00
N LEU A 225 13.33 9.77 1.86
CA LEU A 225 13.16 8.64 2.77
C LEU A 225 12.07 8.91 3.80
N TYR A 226 11.36 7.85 4.19
CA TYR A 226 10.34 7.82 5.24
C TYR A 226 9.09 8.66 4.91
N LYS A 227 8.77 8.77 3.62
CA LYS A 227 7.61 9.54 3.12
C LYS A 227 6.55 8.66 2.47
N ASN A 228 6.97 7.61 1.77
CA ASN A 228 6.07 6.75 1.02
C ASN A 228 6.49 5.30 1.31
N PRO A 229 5.68 4.53 2.08
CA PRO A 229 6.03 3.17 2.49
C PRO A 229 6.45 2.25 1.34
N PHE A 230 5.84 2.38 0.16
CA PHE A 230 6.19 1.59 -1.03
C PHE A 230 7.56 1.96 -1.60
N THR A 231 7.84 3.26 -1.75
CA THR A 231 9.15 3.76 -2.18
C THR A 231 10.24 3.42 -1.17
N ASP A 232 9.96 3.57 0.12
CA ASP A 232 10.89 3.26 1.20
C ASP A 232 11.19 1.75 1.22
N THR A 233 10.17 0.90 1.07
CA THR A 233 10.37 -0.56 0.96
C THR A 233 11.25 -0.93 -0.23
N ARG A 234 11.09 -0.26 -1.39
CA ARG A 234 11.99 -0.44 -2.55
C ARG A 234 13.44 -0.10 -2.20
N GLN A 235 13.68 1.01 -1.49
CA GLN A 235 15.02 1.40 -1.05
C GLN A 235 15.60 0.40 -0.05
N SER A 236 14.80 -0.09 0.88
CA SER A 236 15.17 -1.16 1.82
C SER A 236 15.62 -2.44 1.08
N LEU A 237 14.89 -2.87 0.05
CA LEU A 237 15.27 -4.02 -0.77
C LEU A 237 16.55 -3.78 -1.59
N MET A 238 16.73 -2.57 -2.13
CA MET A 238 17.98 -2.17 -2.79
C MET A 238 19.15 -2.15 -1.80
N GLY A 239 18.90 -1.73 -0.55
CA GLY A 239 19.88 -1.76 0.54
C GLY A 239 20.40 -3.17 0.82
N LEU A 240 19.54 -4.20 0.76
CA LEU A 240 19.95 -5.60 0.83
C LEU A 240 20.88 -5.98 -0.35
N GLY A 241 20.53 -5.58 -1.58
CA GLY A 241 21.36 -5.81 -2.76
C GLY A 241 22.73 -5.13 -2.67
N ASN A 242 22.77 -3.88 -2.21
CA ASN A 242 24.00 -3.13 -2.00
C ASN A 242 24.90 -3.78 -0.93
N ALA A 243 24.29 -4.24 0.16
CA ALA A 243 24.99 -4.97 1.21
C ALA A 243 25.59 -6.28 0.70
N TRP A 244 24.84 -7.04 -0.10
CA TRP A 244 25.32 -8.27 -0.71
C TRP A 244 26.54 -8.05 -1.60
N ASP A 245 26.51 -7.02 -2.46
CA ASP A 245 27.56 -6.73 -3.42
C ASP A 245 28.87 -6.26 -2.75
N HIS A 246 28.77 -5.42 -1.71
CA HIS A 246 29.93 -4.74 -1.12
C HIS A 246 30.39 -5.30 0.23
N LYS A 247 29.56 -6.14 0.87
CA LYS A 247 29.85 -6.71 2.19
C LYS A 247 29.62 -8.22 2.14
N PRO A 248 30.50 -9.00 1.48
CA PRO A 248 30.32 -10.43 1.16
C PRO A 248 30.20 -11.38 2.37
N ARG A 249 30.19 -10.87 3.61
CA ARG A 249 29.91 -11.62 4.85
C ARG A 249 28.64 -11.18 5.58
N MET A 250 27.97 -10.13 5.10
CA MET A 250 26.84 -9.52 5.76
C MET A 250 25.54 -10.01 5.13
N SER A 251 25.14 -11.22 5.52
CA SER A 251 23.86 -11.82 5.10
C SER A 251 22.69 -11.49 6.05
N CYS A 252 22.99 -10.93 7.22
CA CYS A 252 22.03 -10.71 8.30
C CYS A 252 21.73 -9.21 8.42
N HIS A 253 20.45 -8.87 8.61
CA HIS A 253 19.92 -7.50 8.62
C HIS A 253 18.88 -7.35 9.72
N ILE A 254 18.81 -6.14 10.30
CA ILE A 254 17.76 -5.77 11.26
C ILE A 254 17.04 -4.55 10.69
N PHE A 255 15.77 -4.70 10.36
CA PHE A 255 14.90 -3.56 10.07
C PHE A 255 14.32 -3.08 11.39
N GLU A 256 14.38 -1.79 11.69
CA GLU A 256 13.93 -1.23 12.97
C GLU A 256 13.39 0.18 12.77
N ASP A 257 12.29 0.52 13.43
CA ASP A 257 11.77 1.89 13.44
C ASP A 257 12.58 2.77 14.39
N LYS A 258 12.46 4.10 14.26
CA LYS A 258 13.25 5.03 15.09
C LYS A 258 13.02 4.85 16.59
N GLU A 259 11.79 4.47 16.93
CA GLU A 259 11.32 4.33 18.30
C GLU A 259 11.62 2.93 18.85
N GLU A 260 12.20 2.06 18.00
CA GLU A 260 12.57 0.69 18.30
C GLU A 260 11.40 -0.12 18.88
N GLU A 261 10.17 0.14 18.40
CA GLU A 261 8.94 -0.55 18.80
C GLU A 261 8.68 -1.78 17.91
N HIS A 262 9.16 -1.74 16.67
CA HIS A 262 8.95 -2.73 15.62
C HIS A 262 10.28 -3.13 14.98
N GLY A 263 10.52 -4.44 14.87
CA GLY A 263 11.73 -4.94 14.22
C GLY A 263 11.53 -6.18 13.37
N ILE A 264 12.39 -6.35 12.38
CA ILE A 264 12.48 -7.56 11.55
C ILE A 264 13.94 -8.01 11.51
N CYS A 265 14.22 -9.16 12.12
CA CYS A 265 15.48 -9.86 11.91
C CYS A 265 15.38 -10.62 10.58
N MET A 266 16.34 -10.44 9.69
CA MET A 266 16.34 -11.08 8.38
C MET A 266 17.71 -11.65 8.05
N ARG A 267 17.77 -12.85 7.50
CA ARG A 267 18.97 -13.42 6.89
C ARG A 267 18.71 -13.79 5.44
N VAL A 268 19.52 -13.27 4.53
CA VAL A 268 19.63 -13.75 3.14
C VAL A 268 20.31 -15.11 3.15
N VAL A 269 19.60 -16.13 2.66
CA VAL A 269 20.11 -17.52 2.65
C VAL A 269 20.71 -17.87 1.30
N ASP A 270 20.01 -17.52 0.24
CA ASP A 270 20.37 -17.83 -1.13
C ASP A 270 19.86 -16.75 -2.06
N VAL A 271 20.57 -16.54 -3.17
CA VAL A 271 20.10 -15.68 -4.27
C VAL A 271 20.12 -16.50 -5.55
N PHE A 272 18.99 -16.50 -6.24
CA PHE A 272 18.79 -17.19 -7.50
C PHE A 272 18.53 -16.18 -8.61
N MET A 273 18.79 -16.59 -9.86
CA MET A 273 18.57 -15.79 -11.04
C MET A 273 17.35 -16.32 -11.80
N LEU A 274 16.33 -15.46 -11.92
CA LEU A 274 15.19 -15.63 -12.81
C LEU A 274 15.56 -15.13 -14.23
N PRO A 275 14.71 -15.38 -15.25
CA PRO A 275 14.89 -14.80 -16.58
C PRO A 275 15.07 -13.27 -16.54
N ASN A 276 15.77 -12.72 -17.54
CA ASN A 276 16.08 -11.29 -17.67
C ASN A 276 16.91 -10.71 -16.50
N ASP A 277 17.77 -11.52 -15.90
CA ASP A 277 18.67 -11.10 -14.81
C ASP A 277 17.92 -10.54 -13.60
N ILE A 278 16.76 -11.11 -13.30
CA ILE A 278 15.96 -10.70 -12.14
C ILE A 278 16.36 -11.56 -10.94
N PRO A 279 16.76 -10.97 -9.80
CA PRO A 279 17.11 -11.73 -8.63
C PRO A 279 15.87 -12.25 -7.89
N LEU A 280 15.97 -13.45 -7.35
CA LEU A 280 15.09 -14.00 -6.33
C LEU A 280 15.92 -14.23 -5.07
N ILE A 281 15.66 -13.45 -4.03
CA ILE A 281 16.41 -13.49 -2.77
C ILE A 281 15.63 -14.35 -1.78
N VAL A 282 16.13 -15.54 -1.46
CA VAL A 282 15.56 -16.38 -0.41
C VAL A 282 16.01 -15.89 0.95
N VAL A 283 15.05 -15.70 1.85
CA VAL A 283 15.31 -15.15 3.19
C VAL A 283 14.67 -15.98 4.28
N LEU A 284 15.31 -15.98 5.45
CA LEU A 284 14.69 -16.30 6.72
C LEU A 284 14.40 -14.99 7.44
N TYR A 285 13.18 -14.82 7.95
CA TYR A 285 12.84 -13.62 8.70
C TYR A 285 12.09 -13.94 10.00
N LEU A 286 12.21 -13.04 10.95
CA LEU A 286 11.53 -13.08 12.23
C LEU A 286 11.09 -11.66 12.59
N ARG A 287 9.79 -11.46 12.73
CA ARG A 287 9.22 -10.21 13.24
C ARG A 287 9.34 -10.19 14.75
N GLY A 288 9.69 -9.03 15.31
CA GLY A 288 9.63 -8.74 16.74
C GLY A 288 8.90 -7.44 17.02
N LEU A 289 8.25 -7.39 18.18
CA LEU A 289 7.70 -6.16 18.76
C LEU A 289 8.41 -5.90 20.07
N ARG A 290 8.62 -4.64 20.47
CA ARG A 290 9.18 -4.34 21.79
C ARG A 290 8.32 -4.88 22.93
N SER A 291 7.01 -4.83 22.75
CA SER A 291 5.98 -5.39 23.64
C SER A 291 5.84 -6.91 23.53
N TYR A 292 6.49 -7.56 22.56
CA TYR A 292 6.46 -9.01 22.39
C TYR A 292 7.72 -9.48 21.65
N PRO A 293 8.91 -9.39 22.29
CA PRO A 293 10.15 -9.75 21.63
C PRO A 293 10.23 -11.28 21.52
N PRO A 294 10.51 -11.84 20.34
CA PRO A 294 10.75 -13.26 20.21
C PRO A 294 12.01 -13.64 21.01
N THR A 295 11.92 -14.61 21.91
CA THR A 295 13.06 -15.00 22.76
C THR A 295 14.28 -15.47 21.95
N CYS A 296 14.06 -16.02 20.76
CA CYS A 296 15.12 -16.43 19.85
C CYS A 296 15.83 -15.27 19.15
N SER A 297 15.21 -14.09 19.03
CA SER A 297 15.85 -12.93 18.35
C SER A 297 17.04 -12.40 19.14
N ILE A 298 16.94 -12.36 20.48
CA ILE A 298 18.04 -11.91 21.36
C ILE A 298 19.28 -12.79 21.17
N LYS A 299 19.10 -14.12 21.22
CA LYS A 299 20.19 -15.08 20.99
C LYS A 299 20.75 -14.96 19.58
N TRP A 300 19.88 -14.76 18.58
CA TRP A 300 20.32 -14.56 17.21
C TRP A 300 21.19 -13.30 17.05
N VAL A 301 20.82 -12.19 17.67
CA VAL A 301 21.63 -10.96 17.68
C VAL A 301 22.95 -11.15 18.42
N GLN A 302 22.95 -11.83 19.58
CA GLN A 302 24.15 -12.14 20.35
C GLN A 302 25.15 -13.00 19.54
N ASP A 303 24.67 -14.08 18.93
CA ASP A 303 25.50 -14.97 18.10
C ASP A 303 26.16 -14.22 16.94
N LEU A 304 25.47 -13.23 16.35
CA LEU A 304 26.02 -12.41 15.27
C LEU A 304 27.13 -11.46 15.73
N GLN A 305 27.03 -10.94 16.96
CA GLN A 305 28.08 -10.12 17.57
C GLN A 305 29.32 -10.97 17.88
N GLU A 306 29.13 -12.16 18.43
CA GLU A 306 30.21 -13.07 18.80
C GLU A 306 30.97 -13.63 17.58
N THR A 307 30.24 -14.00 16.52
CA THR A 307 30.83 -14.58 15.30
C THR A 307 31.55 -13.55 14.41
N LYS A 308 31.45 -12.25 14.72
CA LYS A 308 31.96 -11.15 13.89
C LYS A 308 31.47 -11.20 12.42
N GLU A 309 30.36 -11.90 12.16
CA GLU A 309 29.63 -11.81 10.89
C GLU A 309 29.09 -10.40 10.65
N ILE A 310 29.12 -9.58 11.70
CA ILE A 310 28.71 -8.19 11.71
C ILE A 310 29.88 -7.32 12.19
N PHE A 311 30.40 -6.42 11.33
CA PHE A 311 31.18 -5.25 11.74
C PHE A 311 30.22 -4.06 11.89
N GLY A 312 29.61 -3.94 13.08
CA GLY A 312 28.54 -2.98 13.36
C GLY A 312 27.18 -3.42 12.82
N MET A 313 26.11 -3.34 13.65
CA MET A 313 24.79 -3.88 13.28
C MET A 313 24.28 -3.23 11.98
N PRO A 314 23.98 -4.02 10.93
CA PRO A 314 23.37 -3.51 9.71
C PRO A 314 21.89 -3.25 9.98
N LYS A 315 21.66 -2.18 10.73
CA LYS A 315 20.35 -1.62 10.98
C LYS A 315 19.90 -0.90 9.71
N ILE A 316 18.76 -1.32 9.19
CA ILE A 316 18.02 -0.58 8.18
C ILE A 316 16.91 0.12 8.95
N HIS A 317 16.96 1.45 9.02
CA HIS A 317 15.87 2.21 9.60
C HIS A 317 14.66 2.10 8.68
N ALA A 318 13.54 1.60 9.20
CA ALA A 318 12.33 1.38 8.44
C ALA A 318 11.11 1.77 9.26
N THR A 319 10.24 2.60 8.70
CA THR A 319 9.00 3.02 9.40
C THR A 319 8.07 1.83 9.65
N GLU A 320 7.15 1.93 10.61
CA GLU A 320 6.17 0.86 10.85
C GLU A 320 5.38 0.51 9.58
N ALA A 321 4.93 1.51 8.81
CA ALA A 321 4.20 1.29 7.56
C ALA A 321 5.06 0.59 6.49
N GLU A 322 6.34 0.94 6.38
CA GLU A 322 7.30 0.25 5.50
C GLU A 322 7.53 -1.21 5.92
N GLN A 323 7.76 -1.44 7.23
CA GLN A 323 7.89 -2.79 7.78
C GLN A 323 6.64 -3.63 7.56
N ASN A 324 5.45 -3.05 7.73
CA ASN A 324 4.16 -3.70 7.50
C ASN A 324 4.01 -4.14 6.04
N LEU A 325 4.41 -3.29 5.07
CA LEU A 325 4.41 -3.68 3.66
C LEU A 325 5.42 -4.80 3.37
N LEU A 326 6.65 -4.69 3.88
CA LEU A 326 7.68 -5.72 3.72
C LEU A 326 7.23 -7.07 4.29
N LEU A 327 6.66 -7.07 5.50
CA LEU A 327 6.14 -8.28 6.13
C LEU A 327 4.96 -8.87 5.35
N THR A 328 4.06 -8.05 4.82
CA THR A 328 2.95 -8.52 3.96
C THR A 328 3.48 -9.23 2.72
N ILE A 329 4.54 -8.68 2.09
CA ILE A 329 5.23 -9.32 0.96
C ILE A 329 5.84 -10.66 1.38
N LEU A 330 6.55 -10.68 2.52
CA LEU A 330 7.23 -11.87 3.03
C LEU A 330 6.24 -12.98 3.40
N GLU A 331 5.14 -12.67 4.08
CA GLU A 331 4.09 -13.64 4.43
C GLU A 331 3.48 -14.24 3.17
N ARG A 332 3.10 -13.40 2.20
CA ARG A 332 2.52 -13.85 0.92
C ARG A 332 3.48 -14.74 0.13
N ASN A 333 4.75 -14.38 0.07
CA ASN A 333 5.75 -15.17 -0.64
C ASN A 333 6.13 -16.46 0.09
N SER A 334 6.02 -16.49 1.43
CA SER A 334 6.22 -17.74 2.20
C SER A 334 5.20 -18.81 1.82
N GLU A 335 3.96 -18.42 1.51
CA GLU A 335 2.90 -19.36 1.18
C GLU A 335 3.11 -20.07 -0.16
N ARG A 336 3.90 -19.44 -1.03
CA ARG A 336 4.17 -19.86 -2.41
C ARG A 336 5.35 -20.80 -2.51
N LEU A 337 6.14 -20.99 -1.46
CA LEU A 337 7.29 -21.88 -1.49
C LEU A 337 6.89 -23.36 -1.37
N SER A 338 7.63 -24.21 -2.07
CA SER A 338 7.54 -25.66 -1.94
C SER A 338 7.89 -26.09 -0.50
N PRO A 339 7.06 -26.95 0.14
CA PRO A 339 7.39 -27.51 1.45
C PRO A 339 8.65 -28.41 1.42
N ASP A 340 9.06 -28.85 0.23
CA ASP A 340 10.27 -29.65 0.03
C ASP A 340 11.54 -28.78 -0.02
N TYR A 341 11.41 -27.48 -0.28
CA TYR A 341 12.54 -26.57 -0.28
C TYR A 341 12.94 -26.23 1.16
N ARG A 342 14.04 -26.84 1.62
CA ARG A 342 14.54 -26.73 3.00
C ARG A 342 15.98 -26.19 3.01
N PRO A 343 16.17 -24.86 2.91
CA PRO A 343 17.50 -24.28 2.96
C PRO A 343 18.10 -24.39 4.35
N LYS A 344 19.43 -24.22 4.44
CA LYS A 344 20.17 -24.38 5.69
C LYS A 344 19.75 -23.32 6.72
N ARG A 345 19.40 -23.79 7.93
CA ARG A 345 19.06 -22.98 9.11
C ARG A 345 20.13 -23.14 10.19
N ARG A 346 20.38 -22.07 10.95
CA ARG A 346 21.18 -22.09 12.18
C ARG A 346 20.35 -22.63 13.34
N SER A 347 21.00 -22.98 14.45
CA SER A 347 20.35 -23.51 15.66
C SER A 347 19.32 -22.55 16.27
N ASN A 348 19.57 -21.24 16.15
CA ASN A 348 18.75 -20.12 16.63
C ASN A 348 17.69 -19.63 15.61
N GLU A 349 17.57 -20.27 14.44
CA GLU A 349 16.67 -19.88 13.36
C GLU A 349 15.45 -20.79 13.21
N LYS A 350 15.15 -21.59 14.24
CA LYS A 350 14.01 -22.52 14.22
C LYS A 350 12.68 -21.80 14.02
N ASP A 351 12.54 -20.63 14.66
CA ASP A 351 11.29 -19.84 14.64
C ASP A 351 11.23 -18.85 13.47
N PHE A 352 12.27 -18.76 12.64
CA PHE A 352 12.27 -17.86 11.49
C PHE A 352 11.37 -18.42 10.39
N THR A 353 10.55 -17.56 9.79
CA THR A 353 9.74 -17.92 8.62
C THR A 353 10.60 -17.89 7.37
N LEU A 354 10.46 -18.91 6.51
CA LEU A 354 11.12 -18.97 5.21
C LEU A 354 10.27 -18.24 4.16
N SER A 355 10.88 -17.34 3.40
CA SER A 355 10.24 -16.60 2.32
C SER A 355 11.24 -16.26 1.21
N PHE A 356 10.79 -15.49 0.23
CA PHE A 356 11.64 -14.89 -0.78
C PHE A 356 11.17 -13.47 -1.13
N LEU A 357 12.12 -12.68 -1.64
CA LEU A 357 11.93 -11.33 -2.11
C LEU A 357 12.23 -11.26 -3.61
N LEU A 358 11.41 -10.49 -4.30
CA LEU A 358 11.61 -10.07 -5.69
C LEU A 358 11.77 -8.55 -5.72
N PRO A 359 12.41 -7.97 -6.75
CA PRO A 359 12.36 -6.53 -6.96
C PRO A 359 10.92 -6.05 -7.01
N LEU A 360 10.65 -4.90 -6.40
CA LEU A 360 9.35 -4.23 -6.50
C LEU A 360 9.45 -3.17 -7.59
N ALA A 361 8.55 -3.14 -8.56
CA ALA A 361 8.40 -2.08 -9.56
C ALA A 361 7.16 -1.23 -9.30
N PRO A 362 7.15 0.07 -9.67
CA PRO A 362 5.93 0.88 -9.58
C PRO A 362 4.83 0.25 -10.43
N LEU A 363 3.59 0.32 -9.94
CA LEU A 363 2.46 -0.20 -10.68
C LEU A 363 2.30 0.55 -12.01
N SER A 364 2.02 -0.19 -13.08
CA SER A 364 1.60 0.41 -14.35
C SER A 364 0.26 1.12 -14.16
N GLN A 365 -0.03 2.08 -15.04
CA GLN A 365 -1.31 2.81 -15.02
C GLN A 365 -2.52 1.88 -15.12
N GLN A 366 -2.42 0.84 -15.97
CA GLN A 366 -3.45 -0.19 -16.10
C GLN A 366 -3.68 -0.96 -14.79
N ASN A 367 -2.59 -1.29 -14.07
CA ASN A 367 -2.67 -1.99 -12.79
C ASN A 367 -3.26 -1.09 -11.70
N ILE A 368 -2.82 0.17 -11.60
CA ILE A 368 -3.37 1.15 -10.66
C ILE A 368 -4.88 1.24 -10.85
N MET A 369 -5.31 1.39 -12.10
CA MET A 369 -6.72 1.49 -12.45
C MET A 369 -7.54 0.27 -12.05
N GLU A 370 -7.08 -0.93 -12.42
CA GLU A 370 -7.78 -2.17 -12.07
C GLU A 370 -8.02 -2.23 -10.56
N LEU A 371 -7.00 -1.82 -9.79
CA LEU A 371 -7.01 -1.82 -8.33
C LEU A 371 -7.76 -0.63 -7.72
N SER A 372 -7.95 0.47 -8.45
CA SER A 372 -8.74 1.65 -8.02
C SER A 372 -10.22 1.54 -8.40
N THR A 373 -10.56 0.69 -9.38
CA THR A 373 -11.93 0.61 -9.90
C THR A 373 -12.88 -0.01 -8.87
N ILE A 374 -13.97 0.69 -8.55
CA ILE A 374 -15.07 0.19 -7.72
C ILE A 374 -16.23 -0.18 -8.65
N THR A 375 -16.57 -1.46 -8.70
CA THR A 375 -17.74 -1.95 -9.44
C THR A 375 -18.97 -1.83 -8.54
N GLY A 376 -20.11 -1.39 -9.08
CA GLY A 376 -21.34 -1.19 -8.30
C GLY A 376 -21.37 0.16 -7.58
N CYS A 377 -21.80 0.15 -6.31
CA CYS A 377 -21.95 1.35 -5.51
C CYS A 377 -20.61 2.05 -5.31
N GLY A 378 -20.49 3.32 -5.69
CA GLY A 378 -19.23 4.07 -5.60
C GLY A 378 -18.65 4.24 -4.19
N MET A 379 -19.38 3.84 -3.16
CA MET A 379 -18.93 3.83 -1.76
C MET A 379 -18.62 2.44 -1.22
N CYS A 380 -19.50 1.45 -1.42
CA CYS A 380 -19.35 0.13 -0.80
C CYS A 380 -19.10 -1.03 -1.78
N GLY A 381 -19.27 -0.81 -3.08
CA GLY A 381 -19.15 -1.86 -4.10
C GLY A 381 -20.38 -2.76 -4.27
N ASP A 382 -21.40 -2.62 -3.43
CA ASP A 382 -22.64 -3.43 -3.55
C ASP A 382 -23.44 -3.11 -4.81
N GLU A 383 -24.38 -4.00 -5.15
CA GLU A 383 -25.34 -3.78 -6.23
C GLU A 383 -26.12 -2.47 -6.07
N THR A 384 -26.34 -1.79 -7.20
CA THR A 384 -26.85 -0.43 -7.21
C THR A 384 -28.34 -0.40 -7.53
N THR A 385 -29.09 0.43 -6.82
CA THR A 385 -30.53 0.64 -7.07
C THR A 385 -30.82 2.02 -7.65
N SER A 386 -29.85 2.93 -7.57
CA SER A 386 -30.03 4.34 -7.94
C SER A 386 -28.73 4.94 -8.46
N ARG A 387 -28.85 6.04 -9.19
CA ARG A 387 -27.71 6.85 -9.67
C ARG A 387 -27.89 8.30 -9.28
N CYS A 388 -26.78 9.03 -9.17
CA CYS A 388 -26.85 10.46 -8.89
C CYS A 388 -27.63 11.18 -9.99
N SER A 389 -28.79 11.75 -9.67
CA SER A 389 -29.64 12.45 -10.65
C SER A 389 -29.01 13.71 -11.24
N GLY A 390 -28.01 14.29 -10.57
CA GLY A 390 -27.30 15.47 -11.04
C GLY A 390 -26.27 15.15 -12.14
N CYS A 391 -25.36 14.23 -11.87
CA CYS A 391 -24.22 13.96 -12.77
C CYS A 391 -24.37 12.67 -13.59
N LEU A 392 -25.19 11.73 -13.13
CA LEU A 392 -25.35 10.37 -13.67
C LEU A 392 -24.05 9.54 -13.74
N ALA A 393 -22.97 10.02 -13.10
CA ALA A 393 -21.63 9.42 -13.16
C ALA A 393 -21.41 8.29 -12.14
N VAL A 394 -22.06 8.39 -10.99
CA VAL A 394 -21.87 7.46 -9.86
C VAL A 394 -23.20 6.80 -9.52
N GLU A 395 -23.12 5.51 -9.23
CA GLU A 395 -24.24 4.67 -8.83
C GLU A 395 -24.13 4.34 -7.33
N TYR A 396 -25.28 4.18 -6.67
CA TYR A 396 -25.36 3.92 -5.24
C TYR A 396 -26.38 2.81 -4.96
N CYS A 397 -26.08 1.97 -3.96
CA CYS A 397 -27.03 0.98 -3.44
C CYS A 397 -28.22 1.63 -2.69
N GLY A 398 -28.11 2.91 -2.30
CA GLY A 398 -29.19 3.68 -1.68
C GLY A 398 -28.75 5.05 -1.17
N THR A 399 -29.69 5.75 -0.52
CA THR A 399 -29.50 7.14 -0.06
C THR A 399 -28.43 7.31 1.02
N ILE A 400 -28.16 6.27 1.82
CA ILE A 400 -27.12 6.28 2.86
C ILE A 400 -25.74 6.47 2.22
N CYS A 401 -25.41 5.64 1.22
CA CYS A 401 -24.14 5.74 0.51
C CYS A 401 -24.04 7.03 -0.30
N GLN A 402 -25.12 7.47 -0.94
CA GLN A 402 -25.16 8.77 -1.63
C GLN A 402 -24.87 9.95 -0.69
N LYS A 403 -25.51 10.00 0.49
CA LYS A 403 -25.30 11.06 1.48
C LYS A 403 -23.89 11.03 2.06
N ALA A 404 -23.33 9.84 2.28
CA ALA A 404 -21.97 9.67 2.76
C ALA A 404 -20.93 10.20 1.75
N ASP A 405 -21.12 9.90 0.47
CA ASP A 405 -20.24 10.37 -0.62
C ASP A 405 -20.43 11.87 -0.92
N TRP A 406 -21.58 12.47 -0.61
CA TRP A 406 -21.91 13.83 -1.05
C TRP A 406 -20.84 14.89 -0.73
N LYS A 407 -20.15 14.79 0.40
CA LYS A 407 -19.08 15.75 0.77
C LYS A 407 -17.93 15.75 -0.23
N THR A 408 -17.55 14.59 -0.74
CA THR A 408 -16.49 14.40 -1.75
C THR A 408 -17.04 14.53 -3.17
N HIS A 409 -18.23 14.02 -3.42
CA HIS A 409 -18.88 13.99 -4.73
C HIS A 409 -19.41 15.35 -5.19
N LYS A 410 -19.91 16.22 -4.29
CA LYS A 410 -20.63 17.46 -4.64
C LYS A 410 -19.90 18.34 -5.64
N SER A 411 -18.59 18.52 -5.45
CA SER A 411 -17.79 19.39 -6.31
C SER A 411 -17.69 18.82 -7.73
N MET A 412 -17.45 17.51 -7.85
CA MET A 412 -17.47 16.79 -9.13
C MET A 412 -18.86 16.85 -9.78
N CYS A 413 -19.92 16.60 -9.01
CA CYS A 413 -21.30 16.64 -9.49
C CYS A 413 -21.68 18.01 -10.05
N ASN A 414 -21.30 19.08 -9.36
CA ASN A 414 -21.55 20.45 -9.80
C ASN A 414 -20.77 20.79 -11.07
N SER A 415 -19.55 20.29 -11.18
CA SER A 415 -18.70 20.48 -12.37
C SER A 415 -19.35 19.85 -13.61
N LEU A 416 -19.86 18.62 -13.48
CA LEU A 416 -20.62 17.93 -14.53
C LEU A 416 -21.97 18.59 -14.86
N LYS A 417 -22.65 19.18 -13.88
CA LYS A 417 -23.97 19.81 -14.07
C LYS A 417 -23.90 21.20 -14.72
N SER A 418 -22.82 21.95 -14.50
CA SER A 418 -22.75 23.39 -14.83
C SER A 418 -21.57 23.78 -15.72
N GLY A 419 -20.81 22.81 -16.24
CA GLY A 419 -19.70 23.09 -17.15
C GLY A 419 -20.17 23.37 -18.57
N LYS A 420 -19.34 24.10 -19.32
CA LYS A 420 -19.52 24.29 -20.75
C LYS A 420 -19.18 22.98 -21.46
N ASN A 421 -20.15 22.45 -22.20
CA ASN A 421 -19.92 21.27 -23.01
C ASN A 421 -19.38 21.69 -24.37
N LEU A 422 -18.16 21.24 -24.68
CA LEU A 422 -17.57 21.31 -26.01
C LEU A 422 -17.81 19.97 -26.70
N HIS A 423 -18.40 20.01 -27.89
CA HIS A 423 -18.52 18.84 -28.75
C HIS A 423 -17.20 18.64 -29.49
N LEU A 424 -16.58 17.47 -29.33
CA LEU A 424 -15.33 17.12 -30.00
C LEU A 424 -15.63 16.07 -31.05
N VAL A 425 -15.40 16.41 -32.32
CA VAL A 425 -15.29 15.43 -33.39
C VAL A 425 -13.83 14.96 -33.43
N THR A 426 -13.63 13.67 -33.28
CA THR A 426 -12.30 13.06 -33.20
C THR A 426 -12.08 12.10 -34.35
N MET A 427 -10.83 11.71 -34.59
CA MET A 427 -10.52 10.67 -35.58
C MET A 427 -9.80 9.50 -34.94
N ASN A 428 -10.04 8.31 -35.52
CA ASN A 428 -9.18 7.16 -35.31
C ASN A 428 -7.83 7.38 -35.99
N HIS A 429 -6.79 6.97 -35.29
CA HIS A 429 -5.37 6.96 -35.66
C HIS A 429 -5.09 7.01 -37.18
N ARG A 430 -4.87 8.21 -37.76
CA ARG A 430 -4.03 8.33 -38.96
C ARG A 430 -2.59 8.04 -38.55
N SER A 431 -1.87 7.32 -39.41
CA SER A 431 -0.45 6.94 -39.28
C SER A 431 0.37 7.99 -38.50
N LYS A 432 0.91 7.56 -37.35
CA LYS A 432 1.64 8.39 -36.37
C LYS A 432 2.62 9.37 -37.03
N PRO A 433 2.60 10.67 -36.69
CA PRO A 433 3.84 11.41 -36.54
C PRO A 433 4.57 10.83 -35.31
N SER A 434 5.83 10.43 -35.52
CA SER A 434 6.76 9.85 -34.54
C SER A 434 6.90 10.68 -33.25
N VAL A 435 5.99 10.52 -32.29
CA VAL A 435 6.19 10.96 -30.91
C VAL A 435 5.97 9.73 -30.03
N ASP A 436 7.08 9.03 -29.79
CA ASP A 436 7.10 7.67 -29.27
C ASP A 436 6.55 7.54 -27.84
N ASN A 437 5.85 6.42 -27.65
CA ASN A 437 5.13 5.95 -26.46
C ASN A 437 6.05 5.60 -25.27
N ALA A 438 7.12 6.35 -25.04
CA ALA A 438 8.15 5.95 -24.09
C ALA A 438 7.68 5.94 -22.63
N THR A 439 6.53 6.54 -22.29
CA THR A 439 6.10 6.81 -20.90
C THR A 439 5.55 5.61 -20.11
N ILE A 440 5.34 4.42 -20.72
CA ILE A 440 4.38 3.43 -20.18
C ILE A 440 5.01 2.15 -19.59
N THR A 441 6.27 1.82 -19.84
CA THR A 441 6.82 0.51 -19.44
C THR A 441 7.56 0.58 -18.09
N SER A 442 7.16 -0.27 -17.14
CA SER A 442 8.05 -0.67 -16.04
C SER A 442 9.00 -1.75 -16.55
N SER A 443 10.21 -1.82 -15.98
CA SER A 443 11.24 -2.81 -16.35
C SER A 443 10.79 -4.26 -16.19
N LEU A 444 9.80 -4.53 -15.32
CA LEU A 444 9.23 -5.87 -15.11
C LEU A 444 8.04 -6.17 -16.03
N ASP A 445 7.51 -5.16 -16.74
CA ASP A 445 6.34 -5.31 -17.62
C ASP A 445 6.55 -4.76 -19.06
N PRO A 446 7.46 -5.37 -19.85
CA PRO A 446 7.68 -4.98 -21.25
C PRO A 446 6.51 -5.25 -22.21
N ALA A 447 5.43 -5.92 -21.78
CA ALA A 447 4.33 -6.36 -22.64
C ALA A 447 3.38 -5.22 -23.08
N ALA A 448 3.51 -4.02 -22.51
CA ALA A 448 2.79 -2.82 -23.00
C ALA A 448 3.28 -2.31 -24.38
N THR A 449 4.19 -3.04 -25.03
CA THR A 449 4.65 -2.78 -26.41
C THR A 449 3.74 -3.36 -27.50
N GLY A 450 2.54 -3.83 -27.15
CA GLY A 450 1.50 -4.23 -28.09
C GLY A 450 1.06 -3.06 -29.00
N THR A 451 1.76 -2.88 -30.10
CA THR A 451 1.41 -2.01 -31.22
C THR A 451 0.29 -2.64 -32.03
N ALA A 452 -0.94 -2.60 -31.51
CA ALA A 452 -2.10 -2.79 -32.36
C ALA A 452 -2.40 -1.46 -33.08
N SER A 453 -1.90 -1.33 -34.31
CA SER A 453 -2.41 -0.36 -35.29
C SER A 453 -3.84 -0.74 -35.64
N SER A 454 -4.78 -0.38 -34.79
CA SER A 454 -6.20 -0.61 -35.01
C SER A 454 -6.85 0.66 -35.54
N THR A 455 -7.42 0.58 -36.75
CA THR A 455 -8.37 1.58 -37.28
C THR A 455 -9.75 1.44 -36.63
N ALA A 456 -9.93 0.49 -35.70
CA ALA A 456 -11.21 0.21 -35.07
C ALA A 456 -11.62 1.35 -34.12
N ILE A 457 -12.90 1.67 -34.18
CA ILE A 457 -13.58 2.58 -33.25
C ILE A 457 -13.33 2.10 -31.80
N PRO A 458 -12.81 2.96 -30.90
CA PRO A 458 -12.57 2.60 -29.52
C PRO A 458 -13.85 2.10 -28.83
N SER A 459 -13.74 1.03 -28.04
CA SER A 459 -14.89 0.38 -27.40
C SER A 459 -15.57 1.31 -26.39
N ASN A 460 -16.90 1.47 -26.48
CA ASN A 460 -17.66 2.30 -25.53
C ASN A 460 -18.00 1.55 -24.23
N ILE A 461 -16.98 1.28 -23.40
CA ILE A 461 -17.18 0.58 -22.12
C ILE A 461 -18.00 1.40 -21.11
N TYR A 462 -18.08 2.72 -21.29
CA TYR A 462 -18.81 3.63 -20.42
C TYR A 462 -20.29 3.78 -20.82
N GLY A 463 -20.66 3.34 -22.03
CA GLY A 463 -22.01 3.54 -22.56
C GLY A 463 -22.36 5.03 -22.63
N SER A 464 -23.38 5.44 -21.87
CA SER A 464 -23.79 6.85 -21.71
C SER A 464 -23.26 7.51 -20.43
N LYS A 465 -22.49 6.78 -19.62
CA LYS A 465 -21.93 7.28 -18.35
C LYS A 465 -20.81 8.29 -18.65
N PRO A 466 -20.78 9.45 -17.95
CA PRO A 466 -19.63 10.33 -18.03
C PRO A 466 -18.38 9.67 -17.41
N PHE A 467 -17.25 9.90 -18.05
CA PHE A 467 -15.92 9.39 -17.67
C PHE A 467 -14.89 10.50 -17.78
N LEU A 468 -13.71 10.32 -17.19
CA LEU A 468 -12.66 11.33 -17.23
C LEU A 468 -11.70 11.09 -18.41
N ILE A 469 -11.36 12.15 -19.14
CA ILE A 469 -10.41 12.15 -20.27
C ILE A 469 -9.22 13.08 -20.04
N LYS A 470 -8.07 12.71 -20.59
CA LYS A 470 -6.83 13.49 -20.65
C LYS A 470 -6.83 14.15 -22.01
N ILE A 471 -6.76 15.47 -22.03
CA ILE A 471 -6.49 16.21 -23.25
C ILE A 471 -5.04 16.67 -23.16
N GLN A 472 -4.20 16.13 -24.04
CA GLN A 472 -2.77 16.40 -24.04
C GLN A 472 -2.33 16.98 -25.38
N ARG A 473 -1.76 18.18 -25.35
CA ARG A 473 -1.21 18.81 -26.56
C ARG A 473 0.19 18.30 -26.89
N GLN A 474 0.60 18.53 -28.13
CA GLN A 474 1.99 18.35 -28.55
C GLN A 474 2.95 19.23 -27.74
N VAL A 475 4.11 18.65 -27.40
CA VAL A 475 5.20 19.39 -26.76
C VAL A 475 5.86 20.24 -27.84
N THR A 476 5.92 21.54 -27.59
CA THR A 476 6.64 22.49 -28.45
C THR A 476 8.11 22.56 -28.01
N PRO A 477 9.09 22.56 -28.93
CA PRO A 477 10.49 22.74 -28.58
C PRO A 477 10.72 24.03 -27.76
N PRO A 478 11.77 24.07 -26.91
CA PRO A 478 12.13 25.27 -26.17
C PRO A 478 12.28 26.49 -27.09
N GLY A 479 11.64 27.61 -26.74
CA GLY A 479 11.64 28.85 -27.53
C GLY A 479 10.55 28.96 -28.60
N MET A 480 9.75 27.90 -28.84
CA MET A 480 8.65 27.94 -29.79
C MET A 480 7.32 28.32 -29.11
N ASN A 481 6.62 29.31 -29.68
CA ASN A 481 5.34 29.80 -29.14
C ASN A 481 4.23 28.74 -29.33
N VAL A 482 3.48 28.44 -28.26
CA VAL A 482 2.33 27.52 -28.28
C VAL A 482 1.27 27.95 -29.31
N ASN A 483 1.16 29.24 -29.62
CA ASN A 483 0.27 29.77 -30.66
C ASN A 483 0.61 29.24 -32.07
N ASN A 484 1.83 28.73 -32.30
CA ASN A 484 2.17 28.07 -33.57
C ASN A 484 1.34 26.81 -33.79
N LEU A 485 0.91 26.12 -32.71
CA LEU A 485 0.01 24.96 -32.83
C LEU A 485 -1.35 25.38 -33.38
N LYS A 486 -1.85 26.55 -32.98
CA LYS A 486 -3.15 27.09 -33.42
C LYS A 486 -3.15 27.45 -34.91
N ASN A 487 -2.00 27.82 -35.45
CA ASN A 487 -1.84 28.22 -36.85
C ASN A 487 -1.50 27.04 -37.79
N ASN A 488 -1.06 25.91 -37.25
CA ASN A 488 -0.73 24.72 -38.04
C ASN A 488 -1.94 23.75 -38.09
N PRO A 489 -2.53 23.50 -39.28
CA PRO A 489 -3.67 22.59 -39.41
C PRO A 489 -3.34 21.13 -39.09
N ASN A 490 -2.06 20.74 -39.11
CA ASN A 490 -1.61 19.39 -38.77
C ASN A 490 -1.32 19.21 -37.27
N SER A 491 -1.55 20.24 -36.45
CA SER A 491 -1.40 20.11 -35.00
C SER A 491 -2.46 19.18 -34.43
N THR A 492 -2.04 18.36 -33.46
CA THR A 492 -2.90 17.33 -32.87
C THR A 492 -2.90 17.37 -31.36
N MET A 493 -4.01 17.03 -30.72
CA MET A 493 -4.09 16.69 -29.30
C MET A 493 -4.52 15.25 -29.13
N MET A 494 -3.88 14.57 -28.19
CA MET A 494 -4.25 13.22 -27.80
C MET A 494 -5.32 13.31 -26.73
N ILE A 495 -6.44 12.61 -26.94
CA ILE A 495 -7.57 12.55 -26.03
C ILE A 495 -7.79 11.10 -25.61
N TYR A 496 -7.67 10.80 -24.33
CA TYR A 496 -7.85 9.43 -23.86
C TYR A 496 -8.45 9.33 -22.48
N ASP A 497 -9.28 8.31 -22.26
CA ASP A 497 -9.76 7.92 -20.95
C ASP A 497 -8.68 7.18 -20.15
N GLU A 498 -8.96 6.96 -18.87
CA GLU A 498 -7.93 6.50 -17.96
C GLU A 498 -7.40 5.13 -18.39
N GLN A 499 -8.28 4.29 -18.96
CA GLN A 499 -7.99 2.91 -19.35
C GLN A 499 -7.40 2.80 -20.77
N ARG A 500 -7.28 3.92 -21.50
CA ARG A 500 -7.03 3.96 -22.95
C ARG A 500 -8.02 3.12 -23.76
N THR A 501 -9.21 2.87 -23.23
CA THR A 501 -10.32 2.21 -23.96
C THR A 501 -11.01 3.16 -24.93
N ALA A 502 -10.90 4.47 -24.66
CA ALA A 502 -11.26 5.59 -25.49
C ALA A 502 -9.95 6.31 -25.82
N ASN A 503 -9.46 6.18 -27.05
CA ASN A 503 -8.21 6.79 -27.50
C ASN A 503 -8.42 7.48 -28.83
N PHE A 504 -8.36 8.80 -28.81
CA PHE A 504 -8.82 9.69 -29.86
C PHE A 504 -7.78 10.77 -30.15
N TRP A 505 -7.88 11.36 -31.34
CA TRP A 505 -7.11 12.53 -31.72
C TRP A 505 -8.02 13.68 -32.14
N LEU A 506 -7.74 14.87 -31.61
CA LEU A 506 -8.33 16.13 -32.06
C LEU A 506 -7.32 16.83 -32.97
N ILE A 507 -7.71 17.06 -34.22
CA ILE A 507 -6.84 17.64 -35.26
C ILE A 507 -7.32 19.05 -35.57
N ASN A 508 -6.41 20.03 -35.58
CA ASN A 508 -6.75 21.43 -35.82
C ASN A 508 -7.42 21.65 -37.18
N GLY A 509 -6.96 20.98 -38.23
CA GLY A 509 -7.55 21.08 -39.57
C GLY A 509 -9.00 20.61 -39.67
N ASP A 510 -9.41 19.66 -38.83
CA ASP A 510 -10.75 19.06 -38.86
C ASP A 510 -11.75 19.87 -38.04
N ASP A 511 -11.33 20.37 -36.88
CA ASP A 511 -12.16 21.19 -35.99
C ASP A 511 -11.33 22.29 -35.30
N LYS A 512 -11.14 23.39 -36.02
CA LYS A 512 -10.31 24.53 -35.57
C LYS A 512 -10.84 25.17 -34.29
N GLU A 513 -12.16 25.25 -34.14
CA GLU A 513 -12.79 25.91 -33.00
C GLU A 513 -12.63 25.06 -31.73
N ALA A 514 -12.94 23.77 -31.82
CA ALA A 514 -12.76 22.85 -30.72
C ALA A 514 -11.28 22.69 -30.35
N PHE A 515 -10.38 22.58 -31.33
CA PHE A 515 -8.95 22.51 -31.11
C PHE A 515 -8.44 23.77 -30.41
N GLY A 516 -8.82 24.96 -30.89
CA GLY A 516 -8.44 26.22 -30.28
C GLY A 516 -8.91 26.34 -28.83
N THR A 517 -10.15 25.93 -28.54
CA THR A 517 -10.73 25.97 -27.19
C THR A 517 -10.02 24.99 -26.25
N ALA A 518 -9.82 23.74 -26.68
CA ALA A 518 -9.07 22.75 -25.91
C ALA A 518 -7.60 23.19 -25.66
N LEU A 519 -6.97 23.86 -26.64
CA LEU A 519 -5.59 24.34 -26.52
C LEU A 519 -5.47 25.39 -25.41
N GLU A 520 -6.39 26.34 -25.36
CA GLU A 520 -6.42 27.36 -24.29
C GLU A 520 -6.58 26.71 -22.92
N GLU A 521 -7.48 25.74 -22.81
CA GLU A 521 -7.70 25.03 -21.55
C GLU A 521 -6.47 24.24 -21.09
N THR A 522 -5.70 23.62 -22.00
CA THR A 522 -4.47 22.90 -21.61
C THR A 522 -3.45 23.77 -20.86
N LYS A 523 -3.49 25.10 -21.04
CA LYS A 523 -2.62 26.05 -20.33
C LYS A 523 -2.91 26.10 -18.83
N THR A 524 -4.12 25.72 -18.41
CA THR A 524 -4.54 25.72 -16.99
C THR A 524 -4.00 24.53 -16.21
N GLY A 525 -3.60 23.44 -16.89
CA GLY A 525 -3.13 22.22 -16.23
C GLY A 525 -1.61 22.16 -16.05
N PRO A 526 -1.08 21.04 -15.52
CA PRO A 526 0.32 20.90 -15.17
C PRO A 526 1.26 21.23 -16.34
N ARG A 527 2.18 22.19 -16.11
CA ARG A 527 3.13 22.72 -17.12
C ARG A 527 2.46 23.25 -18.41
N GLY A 528 1.16 23.51 -18.36
CA GLY A 528 0.38 23.93 -19.52
C GLY A 528 0.36 22.91 -20.66
N LEU A 529 0.53 21.61 -20.37
CA LEU A 529 0.67 20.54 -21.38
C LEU A 529 -0.55 19.62 -21.48
N LYS A 530 -1.29 19.47 -20.38
CA LYS A 530 -2.39 18.52 -20.27
C LYS A 530 -3.46 19.05 -19.33
N VAL A 531 -4.71 18.66 -19.57
CA VAL A 531 -5.82 18.85 -18.65
C VAL A 531 -6.69 17.61 -18.56
N TYR A 532 -7.44 17.53 -17.46
CA TYR A 532 -8.35 16.46 -17.13
C TYR A 532 -9.77 17.00 -17.22
N ARG A 533 -10.62 16.39 -18.04
CA ARG A 533 -11.99 16.87 -18.30
C ARG A 533 -12.96 15.71 -18.28
N TRP A 534 -14.17 15.97 -17.81
CA TRP A 534 -15.23 14.97 -17.86
C TRP A 534 -15.83 14.94 -19.26
N ALA A 535 -16.04 13.74 -19.80
CA ALA A 535 -16.60 13.52 -21.12
C ALA A 535 -17.71 12.49 -21.11
N LYS A 536 -18.62 12.58 -22.08
CA LYS A 536 -19.60 11.55 -22.44
C LYS A 536 -19.40 11.20 -23.90
N ARG A 537 -19.49 9.92 -24.24
CA ARG A 537 -19.52 9.49 -25.63
C ARG A 537 -20.91 9.74 -26.19
N VAL A 538 -21.00 10.53 -27.26
CA VAL A 538 -22.26 10.90 -27.92
C VAL A 538 -22.39 10.35 -29.33
N GLY A 539 -21.28 9.89 -29.91
CA GLY A 539 -21.21 9.18 -31.17
C GLY A 539 -19.96 8.30 -31.21
N ASP A 540 -19.70 7.64 -32.33
CA ASP A 540 -18.59 6.68 -32.40
C ASP A 540 -17.20 7.33 -32.30
N LEU A 541 -17.08 8.54 -32.81
CA LEU A 541 -15.87 9.36 -32.73
C LEU A 541 -16.18 10.74 -32.13
N GLU A 542 -17.27 10.85 -31.38
CA GLU A 542 -17.77 12.11 -30.86
C GLU A 542 -17.87 12.09 -29.33
N LEU A 543 -17.28 13.11 -28.71
CA LEU A 543 -17.31 13.30 -27.27
C LEU A 543 -17.97 14.63 -26.93
N SER A 544 -18.87 14.63 -25.96
CA SER A 544 -19.32 15.85 -25.27
C SER A 544 -18.45 16.03 -24.04
N VAL A 545 -17.66 17.09 -24.00
CA VAL A 545 -16.63 17.33 -22.97
C VAL A 545 -16.95 18.57 -22.18
N CYS A 546 -17.06 18.43 -20.86
CA CYS A 546 -17.09 19.56 -19.93
C CYS A 546 -15.69 20.21 -19.94
N ILE A 547 -15.52 21.28 -20.72
CA ILE A 547 -14.20 21.77 -21.15
C ILE A 547 -13.58 22.79 -20.20
N ASP A 548 -14.39 23.49 -19.42
CA ASP A 548 -13.97 24.58 -18.53
C ASP A 548 -13.87 24.15 -17.05
N LYS A 549 -14.26 22.91 -16.72
CA LYS A 549 -14.21 22.37 -15.36
C LYS A 549 -13.57 20.99 -15.34
N GLY A 550 -12.58 20.83 -14.48
CA GLY A 550 -11.87 19.58 -14.24
C GLY A 550 -12.27 18.89 -12.92
N PRO A 551 -11.64 17.76 -12.59
CA PRO A 551 -11.74 17.16 -11.27
C PRO A 551 -11.12 18.08 -10.20
N VAL A 552 -11.53 17.93 -8.94
CA VAL A 552 -11.06 18.77 -7.81
C VAL A 552 -9.56 18.61 -7.57
N ARG A 553 -9.05 17.41 -7.84
CA ARG A 553 -7.63 17.08 -7.80
C ARG A 553 -7.28 16.46 -9.13
N ASP A 554 -6.13 16.82 -9.68
CA ASP A 554 -5.59 16.12 -10.84
C ASP A 554 -5.34 14.66 -10.45
N PRO A 555 -5.94 13.69 -11.15
CA PRO A 555 -5.69 12.29 -10.88
C PRO A 555 -4.26 11.92 -11.29
N GLN A 556 -3.72 10.90 -10.63
CA GLN A 556 -2.38 10.40 -10.91
C GLN A 556 -2.38 9.63 -12.25
N TRP A 557 -2.03 10.32 -13.34
CA TRP A 557 -2.23 9.88 -14.73
C TRP A 557 -1.14 10.25 -15.73
#